data_AF-A0A523RNS7-F1
#
_entry.id   AF-A0A523RNS7-F1
#
_cell.length_a   1.000
_cell.length_b   1.000
_cell.length_c   1.000
_cell.angle_alpha   90.00
_cell.angle_beta   90.00
_cell.angle_gamma   90.00
#
_symmetry.space_group_name_H-M   'P 1'
#
loop_
_entity.id
_entity.type
_entity.pdbx_description
1 polymer ?
#
loop_
_entity_poly.entity_id
_entity_poly.type
_entity_poly.pdbx_seq_one_letter_code
_entity_poly.pdbx_strand_id
1 'polypeptide(L)'
;MSGLTFQNTETIAIFSKRTLQQLHNVNHIGKRVKRLIEVIEEDFSIDEVVSKTRTPEMGALVIFLGTVRNMSRGKTVERLEFEADNSLAVEKLKEIRDDAIRKFGATDVSIIHRKGRVEIGQNIVIIAAGAAHRDQAFKSCRYAIERLKDIVPIWKQEYFEGGSHWVGEMEAEERSEVRMVDISKKPFSFRTSRAEGELILHPETVEAVRLGTTKKGNVLSVSEVAGIVASKKTSELIPLCHQIPLSSVGVSFEFLEDRIRGACEVIATYSTGVEMEALVGVTTSLLTIWDMTKYLEKDSEGQYPIARLENVRVVRKEKVEL
;
A
#
# COMPACT_ATOMS: atom_id res chain seq x y z
N MET A 1 -81.98 -27.66 32.45
CA MET A 1 -81.66 -28.17 33.79
C MET A 1 -80.25 -28.76 33.70
N SER A 2 -79.21 -27.95 33.95
CA SER A 2 -78.45 -27.89 35.21
C SER A 2 -77.84 -29.25 35.58
N GLY A 3 -76.54 -29.47 35.67
CA GLY A 3 -75.32 -28.67 35.55
C GLY A 3 -74.14 -29.62 35.81
N LEU A 4 -72.90 -29.17 35.63
CA LEU A 4 -71.71 -29.73 36.30
C LEU A 4 -70.57 -28.71 36.25
N THR A 5 -69.85 -28.66 37.35
CA THR A 5 -69.09 -27.54 37.91
C THR A 5 -67.61 -27.94 38.07
N PHE A 6 -66.70 -26.95 38.04
CA PHE A 6 -65.32 -26.95 38.62
C PHE A 6 -64.26 -27.90 37.97
N GLN A 7 -62.95 -27.62 37.83
CA GLN A 7 -62.02 -26.51 38.15
C GLN A 7 -60.63 -26.87 37.54
N ASN A 8 -59.76 -25.85 37.33
CA ASN A 8 -58.28 -25.85 37.35
C ASN A 8 -57.40 -26.48 36.23
N THR A 9 -56.66 -25.56 35.59
CA THR A 9 -55.20 -25.50 35.37
C THR A 9 -54.33 -26.69 35.80
N GLU A 10 -53.56 -27.22 34.82
CA GLU A 10 -52.10 -27.53 34.85
C GLU A 10 -51.76 -28.70 33.92
N THR A 11 -51.24 -28.40 32.72
CA THR A 11 -50.48 -29.39 31.93
C THR A 11 -49.00 -29.09 32.12
N ILE A 12 -48.41 -29.73 33.12
CA ILE A 12 -46.98 -29.72 33.43
C ILE A 12 -46.24 -30.57 32.38
N ALA A 13 -45.41 -29.94 31.55
CA ALA A 13 -44.45 -30.63 30.71
C ALA A 13 -43.28 -31.15 31.57
N ILE A 14 -43.17 -32.47 31.69
CA ILE A 14 -42.08 -33.17 32.35
C ILE A 14 -40.84 -33.08 31.44
N PHE A 15 -39.94 -32.13 31.73
CA PHE A 15 -38.57 -32.13 31.20
C PHE A 15 -37.59 -32.56 32.31
N SER A 16 -36.76 -33.55 32.00
CA SER A 16 -35.83 -34.17 32.95
C SER A 16 -34.81 -33.15 33.51
N LYS A 17 -34.41 -33.32 34.77
CA LYS A 17 -33.40 -32.50 35.46
C LYS A 17 -32.04 -32.43 34.72
N ARG A 18 -31.73 -33.35 33.80
CA ARG A 18 -30.52 -33.29 32.97
C ARG A 18 -30.55 -32.18 31.92
N THR A 19 -31.74 -31.82 31.41
CA THR A 19 -31.90 -30.75 30.41
C THR A 19 -31.81 -29.36 31.06
N LEU A 20 -32.33 -29.21 32.29
CA LEU A 20 -32.22 -27.96 33.06
C LEU A 20 -30.79 -27.67 33.56
N GLN A 21 -29.98 -28.70 33.79
CA GLN A 21 -28.58 -28.52 34.18
C GLN A 21 -27.66 -28.20 32.97
N GLN A 22 -28.04 -28.63 31.76
CA GLN A 22 -27.44 -28.12 30.53
C GLN A 22 -27.85 -26.67 30.23
N LEU A 23 -29.09 -26.26 30.54
CA LEU A 23 -29.55 -24.89 30.35
C LEU A 23 -28.98 -23.89 31.38
N HIS A 24 -28.68 -24.32 32.62
CA HIS A 24 -28.00 -23.46 33.60
C HIS A 24 -26.51 -23.21 33.30
N ASN A 25 -25.88 -24.02 32.44
CA ASN A 25 -24.51 -23.77 31.97
C ASN A 25 -24.43 -22.87 30.73
N VAL A 26 -25.58 -22.44 30.17
CA VAL A 26 -25.62 -21.54 29.00
C VAL A 26 -25.72 -20.06 29.42
N ASN A 27 -25.98 -19.77 30.69
CA ASN A 27 -26.20 -18.40 31.19
C ASN A 27 -24.95 -17.68 31.74
N HIS A 28 -23.74 -18.22 31.52
CA HIS A 28 -22.49 -17.48 31.79
C HIS A 28 -21.83 -16.86 30.54
N ILE A 29 -22.42 -17.02 29.35
CA ILE A 29 -21.89 -16.46 28.10
C ILE A 29 -22.63 -15.16 27.77
N GLY A 30 -22.36 -14.09 28.51
CA GLY A 30 -23.20 -12.88 28.38
C GLY A 30 -22.67 -11.55 28.90
N LYS A 31 -21.43 -11.46 29.40
CA LYS A 31 -20.79 -10.14 29.57
C LYS A 31 -19.95 -9.86 28.32
N ARG A 32 -20.55 -9.15 27.35
CA ARG A 32 -19.83 -8.53 26.22
C ARG A 32 -18.60 -7.78 26.76
N VAL A 33 -17.41 -8.33 26.53
CA VAL A 33 -16.13 -7.67 26.79
C VAL A 33 -16.12 -6.36 25.98
N LYS A 34 -15.85 -5.24 26.65
CA LYS A 34 -15.87 -3.91 26.04
C LYS A 34 -14.75 -3.82 25.00
N ARG A 35 -15.14 -3.52 23.76
CA ARG A 35 -14.29 -3.38 22.57
C ARG A 35 -13.46 -2.10 22.67
N LEU A 36 -12.25 -2.16 23.23
CA LEU A 36 -11.34 -1.01 23.30
C LEU A 36 -10.63 -0.82 21.96
N ILE A 37 -11.35 -0.24 21.00
CA ILE A 37 -10.78 0.24 19.73
C ILE A 37 -11.13 1.72 19.59
N GLU A 38 -10.16 2.59 19.90
CA GLU A 38 -10.42 4.01 20.09
C GLU A 38 -9.28 4.88 19.57
N VAL A 39 -9.65 6.09 19.11
CA VAL A 39 -8.73 7.20 18.86
C VAL A 39 -9.15 8.36 19.75
N ILE A 40 -8.27 8.75 20.68
CA ILE A 40 -8.60 9.69 21.78
C ILE A 40 -7.58 10.84 21.85
N GLU A 41 -7.91 11.96 22.49
CA GLU A 41 -6.96 13.08 22.68
C GLU A 41 -6.21 12.99 24.02
N GLU A 42 -6.96 12.63 25.06
CA GLU A 42 -6.45 12.46 26.41
C GLU A 42 -5.53 11.23 26.53
N ASP A 43 -4.71 11.21 27.58
CA ASP A 43 -3.89 10.04 27.89
C ASP A 43 -4.76 8.87 28.36
N PHE A 44 -4.23 7.64 28.28
CA PHE A 44 -4.92 6.42 28.69
C PHE A 44 -4.19 5.74 29.85
N SER A 45 -4.97 5.07 30.70
CA SER A 45 -4.42 4.23 31.77
C SER A 45 -4.06 2.85 31.22
N ILE A 46 -2.78 2.48 31.33
CA ILE A 46 -2.29 1.15 30.94
C ILE A 46 -3.02 0.06 31.74
N ASP A 47 -3.17 0.24 33.05
CA ASP A 47 -3.84 -0.73 33.94
C ASP A 47 -5.32 -0.90 33.58
N GLU A 48 -5.99 0.19 33.18
CA GLU A 48 -7.38 0.13 32.75
C GLU A 48 -7.54 -0.64 31.44
N VAL A 49 -6.65 -0.41 30.46
CA VAL A 49 -6.65 -1.16 29.21
C VAL A 49 -6.38 -2.64 29.48
N VAL A 50 -5.35 -2.96 30.26
CA VAL A 50 -5.01 -4.34 30.63
C VAL A 50 -6.17 -5.04 31.33
N SER A 51 -6.78 -4.41 32.32
CA SER A 51 -7.88 -5.01 33.08
C SER A 51 -9.12 -5.26 32.21
N LYS A 52 -9.40 -4.38 31.24
CA LYS A 52 -10.53 -4.53 30.31
C LYS A 52 -10.26 -5.56 29.20
N THR A 53 -9.02 -5.74 28.78
CA THR A 53 -8.65 -6.75 27.77
C THR A 53 -8.61 -8.16 28.37
N ARG A 54 -8.18 -8.32 29.64
CA ARG A 54 -8.00 -9.65 30.24
C ARG A 54 -9.30 -10.44 30.35
N THR A 55 -9.25 -11.70 29.91
CA THR A 55 -10.30 -12.70 30.17
C THR A 55 -9.71 -13.95 30.84
N PRO A 56 -10.52 -14.77 31.52
CA PRO A 56 -10.05 -16.03 32.12
C PRO A 56 -9.48 -17.05 31.13
N GLU A 57 -9.79 -16.94 29.82
CA GLU A 57 -9.25 -17.85 28.80
C GLU A 57 -7.82 -17.50 28.36
N MET A 58 -7.30 -16.32 28.74
CA MET A 58 -5.99 -15.84 28.33
C MET A 58 -4.88 -16.42 29.22
N GLY A 59 -4.03 -17.26 28.65
CA GLY A 59 -2.78 -17.70 29.28
C GLY A 59 -1.62 -16.72 29.06
N ALA A 60 -1.77 -15.75 28.16
CA ALA A 60 -0.79 -14.68 27.92
C ALA A 60 -1.47 -13.39 27.48
N LEU A 61 -0.92 -12.25 27.92
CA LEU A 61 -1.25 -10.92 27.44
C LEU A 61 0.05 -10.20 27.09
N VAL A 62 0.17 -9.75 25.84
CA VAL A 62 1.33 -8.99 25.35
C VAL A 62 0.90 -7.56 25.11
N ILE A 63 1.70 -6.62 25.60
CA ILE A 63 1.45 -5.19 25.44
C ILE A 63 2.58 -4.58 24.62
N PHE A 64 2.19 -3.83 23.59
CA PHE A 64 3.06 -2.85 22.97
C PHE A 64 2.62 -1.45 23.41
N LEU A 65 3.57 -0.66 23.89
CA LEU A 65 3.36 0.72 24.31
C LEU A 65 4.31 1.63 23.52
N GLY A 66 3.75 2.53 22.73
CA GLY A 66 4.51 3.58 22.04
C GLY A 66 4.52 4.86 22.87
N THR A 67 5.70 5.46 23.05
CA THR A 67 5.89 6.71 23.80
C THR A 67 6.70 7.72 23.00
N VAL A 68 6.58 9.01 23.35
CA VAL A 68 7.37 10.08 22.72
C VAL A 68 8.80 10.05 23.24
N ARG A 69 9.78 9.99 22.33
CA ARG A 69 11.21 10.08 22.65
C ARG A 69 11.69 11.52 22.50
N ASN A 70 12.69 11.90 23.30
CA ASN A 70 13.28 13.24 23.30
C ASN A 70 14.24 13.51 22.12
N MET A 71 14.61 12.47 21.36
CA MET A 71 15.52 12.59 20.22
C MET A 71 14.96 11.82 19.02
N SER A 72 14.90 12.49 17.88
CA SER A 72 14.52 11.93 16.58
C SER A 72 15.49 12.46 15.53
N ARG A 73 16.07 11.57 14.72
CA ARG A 73 17.01 11.91 13.61
C ARG A 73 18.15 12.87 14.01
N GLY A 74 18.69 12.72 15.23
CA GLY A 74 19.77 13.56 15.74
C GLY A 74 19.36 14.98 16.17
N LYS A 75 18.05 15.29 16.20
CA LYS A 75 17.49 16.56 16.68
C LYS A 75 16.68 16.35 17.95
N THR A 76 16.68 17.35 18.83
CA THR A 76 15.84 17.40 20.04
C THR A 76 14.40 17.69 19.63
N VAL A 77 13.51 16.73 19.85
CA VAL A 77 12.07 16.90 19.61
C VAL A 77 11.45 17.51 20.84
N GLU A 78 10.69 18.59 20.69
CA GLU A 78 9.97 19.23 21.80
C GLU A 78 8.63 18.56 22.07
N ARG A 79 7.89 18.23 21.00
CA ARG A 79 6.57 17.60 21.07
C ARG A 79 6.20 16.91 19.76
N LEU A 80 5.20 16.03 19.84
CA LEU A 80 4.52 15.45 18.69
C LEU A 80 3.09 15.97 18.59
N GLU A 81 2.57 16.04 17.38
CA GLU A 81 1.16 16.28 17.12
C GLU A 81 0.63 15.23 16.14
N PHE A 82 -0.51 14.65 16.46
CA PHE A 82 -1.09 13.57 15.67
C PHE A 82 -2.46 14.00 15.12
N GLU A 83 -2.63 13.94 13.81
CA GLU A 83 -3.91 14.20 13.15
C GLU A 83 -4.52 12.89 12.66
N ALA A 84 -5.83 12.75 12.75
CA ALA A 84 -6.52 11.53 12.36
C ALA A 84 -7.94 11.80 11.85
N ASP A 85 -8.35 11.09 10.80
CA ASP A 85 -9.77 10.87 10.54
C ASP A 85 -10.28 9.83 11.53
N ASN A 86 -10.95 10.28 12.59
CA ASN A 86 -11.42 9.40 13.66
C ASN A 86 -12.29 8.24 13.18
N SER A 87 -13.18 8.50 12.21
CA SER A 87 -14.14 7.48 11.76
C SER A 87 -13.40 6.38 11.01
N LEU A 88 -12.58 6.78 10.03
CA LEU A 88 -11.82 5.84 9.21
C LEU A 88 -10.71 5.14 10.01
N ALA A 89 -10.04 5.85 10.91
CA ALA A 89 -9.01 5.28 11.77
C ALA A 89 -9.59 4.19 12.70
N VAL A 90 -10.70 4.45 13.38
CA VAL A 90 -11.36 3.45 14.23
C VAL A 90 -11.85 2.25 13.42
N GLU A 91 -12.36 2.45 12.20
CA GLU A 91 -12.74 1.37 11.29
C GLU A 91 -11.54 0.48 10.94
N LYS A 92 -10.41 1.09 10.56
CA LYS A 92 -9.17 0.37 10.22
C LYS A 92 -8.57 -0.36 11.42
N LEU A 93 -8.62 0.22 12.62
CA LEU A 93 -8.18 -0.46 13.84
C LEU A 93 -9.05 -1.69 14.16
N LYS A 94 -10.36 -1.63 13.90
CA LYS A 94 -11.24 -2.82 14.04
C LYS A 94 -10.87 -3.91 13.05
N GLU A 95 -10.61 -3.55 11.80
CA GLU A 95 -10.13 -4.49 10.76
C GLU A 95 -8.84 -5.19 11.23
N ILE A 96 -7.88 -4.43 11.77
CA ILE A 96 -6.62 -4.96 12.29
C ILE A 96 -6.83 -5.96 13.42
N ARG A 97 -7.67 -5.61 14.42
CA ARG A 97 -8.01 -6.52 15.52
C ARG A 97 -8.61 -7.81 14.99
N ASP A 98 -9.64 -7.69 14.15
CA ASP A 98 -10.41 -8.84 13.66
C ASP A 98 -9.54 -9.76 12.80
N ASP A 99 -8.60 -9.19 12.04
CA ASP A 99 -7.56 -9.94 11.34
C ASP A 99 -6.57 -10.64 12.29
N ALA A 100 -6.10 -9.96 13.33
CA ALA A 100 -5.16 -10.54 14.29
C ALA A 100 -5.76 -11.73 15.05
N ILE A 101 -7.05 -11.64 15.41
CA ILE A 101 -7.83 -12.72 16.01
C ILE A 101 -7.93 -13.89 15.03
N ARG A 102 -8.35 -13.63 13.78
CA ARG A 102 -8.57 -14.66 12.76
C ARG A 102 -7.28 -15.37 12.34
N LYS A 103 -6.18 -14.63 12.17
CA LYS A 103 -4.91 -15.15 11.65
C LYS A 103 -4.10 -15.90 12.69
N PHE A 104 -4.10 -15.42 13.93
CA PHE A 104 -3.18 -15.91 14.96
C PHE A 104 -3.88 -16.52 16.18
N GLY A 105 -5.20 -16.49 16.24
CA GLY A 105 -5.97 -17.07 17.34
C GLY A 105 -5.90 -16.27 18.64
N ALA A 106 -5.69 -14.95 18.57
CA ALA A 106 -5.87 -14.10 19.75
C ALA A 106 -7.32 -14.18 20.25
N THR A 107 -7.48 -14.21 21.57
CA THR A 107 -8.79 -14.11 22.23
C THR A 107 -9.35 -12.71 22.05
N ASP A 108 -8.53 -11.68 22.20
CA ASP A 108 -8.88 -10.29 21.89
C ASP A 108 -7.63 -9.43 21.62
N VAL A 109 -7.80 -8.33 20.90
CA VAL A 109 -6.77 -7.29 20.73
C VAL A 109 -7.41 -5.92 20.94
N SER A 110 -7.00 -5.25 22.01
CA SER A 110 -7.38 -3.86 22.30
C SER A 110 -6.35 -2.91 21.71
N ILE A 111 -6.81 -1.83 21.07
CA ILE A 111 -5.95 -0.82 20.42
C ILE A 111 -6.49 0.57 20.73
N ILE A 112 -5.67 1.38 21.39
CA ILE A 112 -5.97 2.80 21.63
C ILE A 112 -4.81 3.61 21.07
N HIS A 113 -5.12 4.60 20.23
CA HIS A 113 -4.15 5.55 19.70
C HIS A 113 -4.55 6.98 20.08
N ARG A 114 -3.56 7.81 20.43
CA ARG A 114 -3.80 9.22 20.74
C ARG A 114 -3.72 10.10 19.49
N LYS A 115 -4.54 11.13 19.45
CA LYS A 115 -4.47 12.23 18.49
C LYS A 115 -4.27 13.56 19.24
N GLY A 116 -3.99 14.63 18.51
CA GLY A 116 -3.63 15.92 19.07
C GLY A 116 -2.21 15.94 19.61
N ARG A 117 -1.97 16.87 20.52
CA ARG A 117 -0.63 17.16 21.06
C ARG A 117 -0.20 16.14 22.12
N VAL A 118 1.02 15.62 21.99
CA VAL A 118 1.62 14.63 22.89
C VAL A 118 3.04 15.07 23.26
N GLU A 119 3.30 15.20 24.55
CA GLU A 119 4.59 15.66 25.09
C GLU A 119 5.60 14.52 25.22
N ILE A 120 6.89 14.87 25.34
CA ILE A 120 7.98 13.90 25.59
C ILE A 120 7.66 13.01 26.79
N GLY A 121 7.90 11.71 26.64
CA GLY A 121 7.65 10.72 27.69
C GLY A 121 6.20 10.27 27.84
N GLN A 122 5.24 10.95 27.20
CA GLN A 122 3.85 10.53 27.22
C GLN A 122 3.57 9.36 26.29
N ASN A 123 2.49 8.62 26.58
CA ASN A 123 2.02 7.53 25.75
C ASN A 123 1.39 8.08 24.46
N ILE A 124 1.55 7.33 23.37
CA ILE A 124 0.96 7.59 22.06
C ILE A 124 -0.05 6.50 21.73
N VAL A 125 0.34 5.25 21.89
CA VAL A 125 -0.45 4.10 21.46
C VAL A 125 -0.23 2.93 22.39
N ILE A 126 -1.30 2.20 22.67
CA ILE A 126 -1.26 0.91 23.36
C ILE A 126 -1.96 -0.14 22.53
N ILE A 127 -1.31 -1.29 22.41
CA ILE A 127 -1.91 -2.51 21.85
C ILE A 127 -1.77 -3.59 22.91
N ALA A 128 -2.89 -4.14 23.35
CA ALA A 128 -2.93 -5.26 24.29
C ALA A 128 -3.54 -6.48 23.57
N ALA A 129 -2.72 -7.47 23.27
CA ALA A 129 -3.15 -8.70 22.59
C ALA A 129 -3.14 -9.87 23.58
N GLY A 130 -4.32 -10.45 23.83
CA GLY A 130 -4.51 -11.56 24.74
C GLY A 130 -4.79 -12.86 24.01
N ALA A 131 -4.20 -13.97 24.44
CA ALA A 131 -4.40 -15.29 23.85
C ALA A 131 -4.20 -16.41 24.88
N ALA A 132 -4.66 -17.62 24.54
CA ALA A 132 -4.42 -18.81 25.36
C ALA A 132 -2.92 -19.13 25.51
N HIS A 133 -2.12 -18.85 24.48
CA HIS A 133 -0.68 -19.12 24.47
C HIS A 133 0.14 -17.90 24.04
N ARG A 134 1.35 -17.76 24.61
CA ARG A 134 2.24 -16.60 24.39
C ARG A 134 2.59 -16.33 22.93
N ASP A 135 2.80 -17.37 22.13
CA ASP A 135 3.20 -17.22 20.72
C ASP A 135 2.12 -16.49 19.90
N GLN A 136 0.86 -16.84 20.13
CA GLN A 136 -0.30 -16.18 19.52
C GLN A 136 -0.39 -14.72 19.94
N ALA A 137 -0.25 -14.43 21.23
CA ALA A 137 -0.28 -13.07 21.76
C ALA A 137 0.84 -12.19 21.17
N PHE A 138 2.07 -12.70 21.07
CA PHE A 138 3.18 -11.97 20.44
C PHE A 138 2.93 -11.70 18.96
N LYS A 139 2.50 -12.72 18.20
CA LYS A 139 2.21 -12.58 16.76
C LYS A 139 1.09 -11.57 16.51
N SER A 140 0.00 -11.63 17.27
CA SER A 140 -1.10 -10.68 17.17
C SER A 140 -0.70 -9.26 17.53
N CYS A 141 0.07 -9.07 18.62
CA CYS A 141 0.53 -7.74 19.03
C CYS A 141 1.47 -7.12 17.98
N ARG A 142 2.43 -7.91 17.47
CA ARG A 142 3.36 -7.47 16.41
C ARG A 142 2.59 -7.13 15.14
N TYR A 143 1.69 -8.01 14.69
CA TYR A 143 0.85 -7.76 13.52
C TYR A 143 0.07 -6.45 13.68
N ALA A 144 -0.57 -6.24 14.83
CA ALA A 144 -1.40 -5.07 15.04
C ALA A 144 -0.62 -3.76 14.96
N ILE A 145 0.59 -3.67 15.53
CA ILE A 145 1.40 -2.45 15.42
C ILE A 145 1.90 -2.20 13.99
N GLU A 146 2.30 -3.26 13.27
CA GLU A 146 2.74 -3.13 11.88
C GLU A 146 1.60 -2.67 10.98
N ARG A 147 0.41 -3.26 11.12
CA ARG A 147 -0.75 -2.86 10.33
C ARG A 147 -1.26 -1.47 10.71
N LEU A 148 -1.20 -1.09 11.98
CA LEU A 148 -1.60 0.24 12.42
C LEU A 148 -0.81 1.31 11.65
N LYS A 149 0.51 1.14 11.59
CA LYS A 149 1.41 2.03 10.86
C LYS A 149 1.16 2.03 9.33
N ASP A 150 0.64 0.94 8.77
CA ASP A 150 0.47 0.79 7.31
C ASP A 150 -0.87 1.33 6.79
N ILE A 151 -1.99 1.10 7.49
CA ILE A 151 -3.33 1.35 6.92
C ILE A 151 -4.21 2.30 7.71
N VAL A 152 -3.79 2.74 8.89
CA VAL A 152 -4.60 3.63 9.71
C VAL A 152 -4.21 5.08 9.39
N PRO A 153 -5.15 5.93 8.95
CA PRO A 153 -4.88 7.33 8.57
C PRO A 153 -4.65 8.20 9.80
N ILE A 154 -3.48 8.05 10.43
CA ILE A 154 -3.00 8.87 11.54
C ILE A 154 -1.64 9.45 11.13
N TRP A 155 -1.57 10.76 10.99
CA TRP A 155 -0.37 11.49 10.57
C TRP A 155 0.34 12.07 11.78
N LYS A 156 1.68 11.99 11.79
CA LYS A 156 2.52 12.51 12.88
C LYS A 156 3.27 13.75 12.40
N GLN A 157 3.25 14.82 13.18
CA GLN A 157 4.10 15.98 13.01
C GLN A 157 5.09 16.08 14.18
N GLU A 158 6.37 16.30 13.85
CA GLU A 158 7.44 16.53 14.82
C GLU A 158 7.73 18.03 14.93
N TYR A 159 7.76 18.56 16.15
CA TYR A 159 8.14 19.95 16.44
C TYR A 159 9.53 19.99 17.09
N PHE A 160 10.38 20.88 16.58
CA PHE A 160 11.74 21.10 17.04
C PHE A 160 11.96 22.60 17.31
N GLU A 161 13.05 22.93 18.01
CA GLU A 161 13.46 24.31 18.20
C GLU A 161 13.68 24.99 16.83
N GLY A 162 12.81 25.95 16.48
CA GLY A 162 12.86 26.69 15.22
C GLY A 162 12.03 26.14 14.05
N GLY A 163 11.21 25.09 14.22
CA GLY A 163 10.29 24.65 13.15
C GLY A 163 9.52 23.35 13.40
N SER A 164 8.73 22.93 12.41
CA SER A 164 7.92 21.70 12.45
C SER A 164 8.09 20.89 11.16
N HIS A 165 8.09 19.57 11.25
CA HIS A 165 8.21 18.65 10.11
C HIS A 165 7.13 17.57 10.18
N TRP A 166 6.33 17.44 9.11
CA TRP A 166 5.41 16.31 8.97
C TRP A 166 6.19 15.03 8.71
N VAL A 167 6.06 14.07 9.61
CA VAL A 167 6.63 12.74 9.41
C VAL A 167 5.64 11.95 8.57
N GLY A 168 5.95 11.84 7.28
CA GLY A 168 5.08 11.17 6.29
C GLY A 168 5.35 11.62 4.85
N GLU A 169 5.93 12.81 4.64
CA GLU A 169 6.46 13.22 3.33
C GLU A 169 7.95 12.88 3.28
N MET A 170 8.26 11.82 2.52
CA MET A 170 9.57 11.18 2.33
C MET A 170 10.19 10.58 3.60
N GLU A 171 9.90 9.30 3.86
CA GLU A 171 10.91 8.36 4.38
C GLU A 171 10.47 6.90 4.16
N ALA A 172 11.09 6.29 3.15
CA ALA A 172 10.99 4.89 2.83
C ALA A 172 11.95 4.09 3.73
N GLU A 173 11.59 3.81 4.98
CA GLU A 173 12.40 2.96 5.85
C GLU A 173 11.53 2.27 6.93
N GLU A 174 10.64 1.38 6.46
CA GLU A 174 10.29 0.07 7.04
C GLU A 174 9.18 -0.52 6.15
N ARG A 175 9.58 -1.45 5.27
CA ARG A 175 8.81 -2.01 4.14
C ARG A 175 7.36 -2.37 4.51
N SER A 176 6.40 -1.68 3.91
CA SER A 176 5.14 -2.31 3.54
C SER A 176 5.47 -3.53 2.65
N GLU A 177 4.80 -4.66 2.87
CA GLU A 177 4.98 -5.82 2.01
C GLU A 177 4.70 -5.41 0.56
N VAL A 178 5.75 -5.41 -0.25
CA VAL A 178 5.70 -5.09 -1.67
C VAL A 178 4.81 -6.14 -2.34
N ARG A 179 3.56 -5.75 -2.66
CA ARG A 179 2.57 -6.63 -3.26
C ARG A 179 1.99 -6.02 -4.54
N MET A 180 1.82 -6.87 -5.55
CA MET A 180 1.10 -6.52 -6.76
C MET A 180 -0.39 -6.31 -6.44
N VAL A 181 -1.01 -5.27 -6.98
CA VAL A 181 -2.44 -4.97 -6.76
C VAL A 181 -3.30 -6.03 -7.45
N ASP A 182 -4.26 -6.62 -6.74
CA ASP A 182 -5.23 -7.55 -7.34
C ASP A 182 -6.16 -6.82 -8.33
N ILE A 183 -6.22 -7.33 -9.57
CA ILE A 183 -7.04 -6.78 -10.66
C ILE A 183 -8.18 -7.72 -11.07
N SER A 184 -8.37 -8.85 -10.38
CA SER A 184 -9.36 -9.89 -10.71
C SER A 184 -10.81 -9.37 -10.79
N LYS A 185 -11.15 -8.38 -9.95
CA LYS A 185 -12.49 -7.77 -9.90
C LYS A 185 -12.66 -6.56 -10.83
N LYS A 186 -11.61 -6.13 -11.53
CA LYS A 186 -11.68 -4.99 -12.44
C LYS A 186 -12.18 -5.48 -13.81
N PRO A 187 -13.23 -4.88 -14.39
CA PRO A 187 -13.72 -5.28 -15.69
C PRO A 187 -12.67 -5.05 -16.78
N PHE A 188 -12.73 -5.86 -17.83
CA PHE A 188 -11.96 -5.64 -19.03
C PHE A 188 -12.43 -4.35 -19.70
N SER A 189 -11.49 -3.59 -20.24
CA SER A 189 -11.76 -2.36 -20.99
C SER A 189 -10.73 -2.24 -22.10
N PHE A 190 -11.10 -1.60 -23.21
CA PHE A 190 -10.15 -1.18 -24.23
C PHE A 190 -9.27 -0.06 -23.68
N ARG A 191 -7.96 -0.17 -23.86
CA ARG A 191 -6.97 0.74 -23.27
C ARG A 191 -5.94 1.11 -24.31
N THR A 192 -5.66 2.39 -24.41
CA THR A 192 -4.54 2.92 -25.19
C THR A 192 -3.71 3.89 -24.36
N SER A 193 -2.40 3.88 -24.55
CA SER A 193 -1.51 4.89 -23.99
C SER A 193 -0.43 5.23 -24.99
N ARG A 194 -0.15 6.54 -25.13
CA ARG A 194 0.96 7.08 -25.90
C ARG A 194 1.92 7.79 -24.94
N ALA A 195 3.19 7.41 -24.99
CA ALA A 195 4.28 8.05 -24.28
C ALA A 195 5.31 8.62 -25.27
N GLU A 196 5.96 9.70 -24.88
CA GLU A 196 6.97 10.39 -25.69
C GLU A 196 8.21 10.68 -24.83
N GLY A 197 9.36 10.83 -25.48
CA GLY A 197 10.62 11.22 -24.86
C GLY A 197 11.56 11.83 -25.89
N GLU A 198 12.60 12.53 -25.43
CA GLU A 198 13.55 13.22 -26.29
C GLU A 198 14.97 12.75 -26.00
N LEU A 199 15.71 12.39 -27.05
CA LEU A 199 17.14 12.13 -26.98
C LEU A 199 17.88 13.31 -27.58
N ILE A 200 18.57 14.07 -26.73
CA ILE A 200 19.40 15.19 -27.15
C ILE A 200 20.73 14.61 -27.66
N LEU A 201 21.21 15.11 -28.79
CA LEU A 201 22.43 14.65 -29.48
C LEU A 201 23.12 15.84 -30.15
N HIS A 202 24.33 15.63 -30.68
CA HIS A 202 24.88 16.59 -31.63
C HIS A 202 24.01 16.66 -32.91
N PRO A 203 23.79 17.86 -33.51
CA PRO A 203 23.03 18.00 -34.75
C PRO A 203 23.55 17.10 -35.89
N GLU A 204 24.88 16.93 -35.97
CA GLU A 204 25.52 16.04 -36.94
C GLU A 204 25.12 14.57 -36.75
N THR A 205 24.94 14.13 -35.50
CA THR A 205 24.48 12.78 -35.17
C THR A 205 23.01 12.61 -35.53
N VAL A 206 22.17 13.60 -35.22
CA VAL A 206 20.74 13.57 -35.60
C VAL A 206 20.61 13.44 -37.11
N GLU A 207 21.40 14.21 -37.85
CA GLU A 207 21.45 14.16 -39.31
C GLU A 207 21.96 12.81 -39.82
N ALA A 208 23.00 12.25 -39.21
CA ALA A 208 23.52 10.93 -39.58
C ALA A 208 22.49 9.81 -39.36
N VAL A 209 21.69 9.88 -38.29
CA VAL A 209 20.59 8.95 -38.05
C VAL A 209 19.48 9.15 -39.09
N ARG A 210 19.11 10.40 -39.38
CA ARG A 210 18.08 10.76 -40.35
C ARG A 210 18.42 10.27 -41.76
N LEU A 211 19.67 10.41 -42.18
CA LEU A 211 20.17 9.99 -43.48
C LEU A 211 20.56 8.50 -43.54
N GLY A 212 20.58 7.79 -42.40
CA GLY A 212 20.98 6.39 -42.33
C GLY A 212 22.46 6.14 -42.64
N THR A 213 23.33 7.12 -42.42
CA THR A 213 24.77 7.06 -42.76
C THR A 213 25.64 6.50 -41.63
N THR A 214 25.02 6.01 -40.55
CA THR A 214 25.75 5.47 -39.39
C THR A 214 26.48 4.16 -39.72
N LYS A 215 27.65 3.94 -39.11
CA LYS A 215 28.47 2.75 -39.34
C LYS A 215 27.88 1.45 -38.75
N LYS A 216 26.88 1.53 -37.86
CA LYS A 216 26.25 0.39 -37.18
C LYS A 216 24.98 -0.13 -37.87
N GLY A 217 24.59 0.42 -39.02
CA GLY A 217 23.42 0.00 -39.80
C GLY A 217 22.17 0.86 -39.55
N ASN A 218 20.99 0.27 -39.77
CA ASN A 218 19.72 1.01 -39.68
C ASN A 218 19.29 1.22 -38.21
N VAL A 219 19.64 2.39 -37.68
CA VAL A 219 19.36 2.78 -36.29
C VAL A 219 17.87 2.76 -35.97
N LEU A 220 17.02 3.29 -36.86
CA LEU A 220 15.59 3.44 -36.60
C LEU A 220 14.88 2.09 -36.50
N SER A 221 15.14 1.18 -37.45
CA SER A 221 14.52 -0.14 -37.43
C SER A 221 14.97 -0.97 -36.21
N VAL A 222 16.24 -0.89 -35.83
CA VAL A 222 16.74 -1.56 -34.61
C VAL A 222 16.07 -0.98 -33.36
N SER A 223 15.91 0.35 -33.31
CA SER A 223 15.30 1.05 -32.18
C SER A 223 13.80 0.82 -32.06
N GLU A 224 13.09 0.72 -33.18
CA GLU A 224 11.67 0.35 -33.23
C GLU A 224 11.45 -1.08 -32.71
N VAL A 225 12.23 -2.06 -33.20
CA VAL A 225 12.16 -3.45 -32.73
C VAL A 225 12.49 -3.53 -31.24
N ALA A 226 13.50 -2.79 -30.78
CA ALA A 226 13.86 -2.74 -29.35
C ALA A 226 12.70 -2.22 -28.49
N GLY A 227 12.01 -1.15 -28.91
CA GLY A 227 10.84 -0.62 -28.20
C GLY A 227 9.67 -1.58 -28.15
N ILE A 228 9.38 -2.27 -29.27
CA ILE A 228 8.32 -3.30 -29.34
C ILE A 228 8.64 -4.47 -28.40
N VAL A 229 9.88 -4.95 -28.41
CA VAL A 229 10.31 -6.05 -27.52
C VAL A 229 10.26 -5.61 -26.07
N ALA A 230 10.74 -4.41 -25.75
CA ALA A 230 10.74 -3.88 -24.39
C ALA A 230 9.33 -3.71 -23.83
N SER A 231 8.40 -3.19 -24.63
CA SER A 231 6.99 -3.03 -24.23
C SER A 231 6.38 -4.37 -23.80
N LYS A 232 6.66 -5.45 -24.54
CA LYS A 232 6.22 -6.81 -24.19
C LYS A 232 6.88 -7.36 -22.91
N LYS A 233 8.07 -6.87 -22.56
CA LYS A 233 8.85 -7.29 -21.39
C LYS A 233 8.68 -6.37 -20.18
N THR A 234 7.74 -5.42 -20.22
CA THR A 234 7.53 -4.43 -19.13
C THR A 234 7.35 -5.10 -17.76
N SER A 235 6.56 -6.17 -17.68
CA SER A 235 6.35 -6.92 -16.43
C SER A 235 7.58 -7.71 -15.94
N GLU A 236 8.56 -7.98 -16.81
CA GLU A 236 9.85 -8.56 -16.42
C GLU A 236 10.81 -7.49 -15.87
N LEU A 237 10.65 -6.23 -16.32
CA LEU A 237 11.51 -5.11 -15.98
C LEU A 237 11.01 -4.33 -14.76
N ILE A 238 9.69 -4.19 -14.61
CA ILE A 238 9.05 -3.41 -13.55
C ILE A 238 8.31 -4.36 -12.60
N PRO A 239 8.81 -4.59 -11.36
CA PRO A 239 8.42 -5.73 -10.52
C PRO A 239 6.93 -5.89 -10.19
N LEU A 240 6.14 -4.80 -10.21
CA LEU A 240 4.72 -4.81 -9.84
C LEU A 240 3.78 -4.58 -11.02
N CYS A 241 4.30 -4.50 -12.25
CA CYS A 241 3.47 -4.47 -13.44
C CYS A 241 2.86 -5.86 -13.69
N HIS A 242 1.57 -5.89 -14.01
CA HIS A 242 0.91 -7.11 -14.44
C HIS A 242 1.41 -7.53 -15.83
N GLN A 243 1.30 -8.82 -16.13
CA GLN A 243 1.42 -9.30 -17.49
C GLN A 243 0.14 -8.93 -18.25
N ILE A 244 0.29 -8.17 -19.34
CA ILE A 244 -0.83 -7.68 -20.16
C ILE A 244 -0.71 -8.27 -21.57
N PRO A 245 -1.77 -8.86 -22.13
CA PRO A 245 -1.80 -9.29 -23.53
C PRO A 245 -1.92 -8.06 -24.45
N LEU A 246 -0.78 -7.49 -24.85
CA LEU A 246 -0.75 -6.32 -25.74
C LEU A 246 -1.32 -6.68 -27.11
N SER A 247 -2.23 -5.84 -27.61
CA SER A 247 -2.85 -6.00 -28.93
C SER A 247 -2.06 -5.31 -30.03
N SER A 248 -1.45 -4.16 -29.73
CA SER A 248 -0.59 -3.43 -30.66
C SER A 248 0.47 -2.63 -29.90
N VAL A 249 1.65 -2.49 -30.49
CA VAL A 249 2.73 -1.61 -30.07
C VAL A 249 3.29 -0.92 -31.31
N GLY A 250 3.24 0.40 -31.35
CA GLY A 250 3.85 1.22 -32.40
C GLY A 250 4.91 2.14 -31.82
N VAL A 251 6.01 2.35 -32.55
CA VAL A 251 7.06 3.31 -32.20
C VAL A 251 7.31 4.22 -33.39
N SER A 252 7.46 5.52 -33.16
CA SER A 252 7.72 6.52 -34.20
C SER A 252 8.74 7.55 -33.72
N PHE A 253 9.43 8.18 -34.67
CA PHE A 253 10.46 9.18 -34.38
C PHE A 253 10.21 10.47 -35.18
N GLU A 254 10.38 11.60 -34.53
CA GLU A 254 10.40 12.95 -35.10
C GLU A 254 11.81 13.53 -34.93
N PHE A 255 12.36 14.10 -36.00
CA PHE A 255 13.70 14.69 -36.02
C PHE A 255 13.60 16.21 -35.85
N LEU A 256 14.33 16.74 -34.88
CA LEU A 256 14.56 18.17 -34.69
C LEU A 256 16.05 18.47 -34.92
N GLU A 257 16.46 19.72 -34.78
CA GLU A 257 17.85 20.13 -35.05
C GLU A 257 18.86 19.45 -34.12
N ASP A 258 18.58 19.40 -32.82
CA ASP A 258 19.50 18.95 -31.76
C ASP A 258 19.01 17.71 -31.01
N ARG A 259 17.91 17.10 -31.48
CA ARG A 259 17.27 15.98 -30.77
C ARG A 259 16.42 15.11 -31.69
N ILE A 260 16.20 13.88 -31.23
CA ILE A 260 15.21 12.97 -31.79
C ILE A 260 14.11 12.78 -30.74
N ARG A 261 12.87 13.12 -31.09
CA ARG A 261 11.70 12.84 -30.26
C ARG A 261 11.13 11.48 -30.62
N GLY A 262 11.16 10.54 -29.69
CA GLY A 262 10.53 9.23 -29.83
C GLY A 262 9.12 9.25 -29.26
N ALA A 263 8.23 8.45 -29.84
CA ALA A 263 6.92 8.16 -29.29
C ALA A 263 6.62 6.67 -29.36
N CYS A 264 5.97 6.13 -28.34
CA CYS A 264 5.47 4.76 -28.31
C CYS A 264 3.99 4.76 -27.96
N GLU A 265 3.18 4.09 -28.77
CA GLU A 265 1.75 3.89 -28.55
C GLU A 265 1.45 2.41 -28.33
N VAL A 266 0.74 2.09 -27.25
CA VAL A 266 0.40 0.72 -26.86
C VAL A 266 -1.11 0.60 -26.69
N ILE A 267 -1.65 -0.50 -27.22
CA ILE A 267 -3.08 -0.83 -27.17
C ILE A 267 -3.26 -2.21 -26.56
N ALA A 268 -4.23 -2.36 -25.65
CA ALA A 268 -4.66 -3.65 -25.13
C ALA A 268 -6.13 -3.63 -24.68
N THR A 269 -6.75 -4.81 -24.61
CA THR A 269 -8.05 -5.00 -23.93
C THR A 269 -7.83 -5.78 -22.64
N TYR A 270 -7.82 -5.10 -21.50
CA TYR A 270 -7.48 -5.73 -20.21
C TYR A 270 -7.98 -4.97 -18.98
N SER A 271 -7.74 -5.54 -17.79
CA SER A 271 -8.20 -5.02 -16.49
C SER A 271 -7.28 -3.95 -15.86
N THR A 272 -6.13 -3.66 -16.46
CA THR A 272 -5.17 -2.62 -16.01
C THR A 272 -4.59 -1.83 -17.19
N GLY A 273 -4.10 -0.61 -16.93
CA GLY A 273 -3.54 0.33 -17.92
C GLY A 273 -2.27 -0.16 -18.62
N VAL A 274 -1.91 0.50 -19.73
CA VAL A 274 -0.73 0.18 -20.58
C VAL A 274 0.30 1.32 -20.67
N GLU A 275 0.28 2.23 -19.69
CA GLU A 275 1.15 3.40 -19.65
C GLU A 275 2.61 3.00 -19.44
N MET A 276 2.83 1.97 -18.63
CA MET A 276 4.17 1.49 -18.31
C MET A 276 4.80 0.84 -19.53
N GLU A 277 4.02 0.11 -20.32
CA GLU A 277 4.46 -0.49 -21.58
C GLU A 277 4.88 0.59 -22.58
N ALA A 278 4.09 1.66 -22.72
CA ALA A 278 4.43 2.78 -23.59
C ALA A 278 5.71 3.50 -23.13
N LEU A 279 5.85 3.76 -21.82
CA LEU A 279 7.04 4.41 -21.23
C LEU A 279 8.30 3.56 -21.41
N VAL A 280 8.22 2.25 -21.15
CA VAL A 280 9.33 1.31 -21.34
C VAL A 280 9.71 1.21 -22.81
N GLY A 281 8.71 1.15 -23.70
CA GLY A 281 8.91 1.14 -25.15
C GLY A 281 9.70 2.35 -25.64
N VAL A 282 9.21 3.57 -25.36
CA VAL A 282 9.87 4.80 -25.83
C VAL A 282 11.26 4.99 -25.22
N THR A 283 11.41 4.69 -23.93
CA THR A 283 12.71 4.79 -23.24
C THR A 283 13.73 3.85 -23.86
N THR A 284 13.35 2.59 -24.08
CA THR A 284 14.27 1.60 -24.64
C THR A 284 14.62 1.91 -26.10
N SER A 285 13.66 2.40 -26.89
CA SER A 285 13.93 2.86 -28.24
C SER A 285 14.96 4.00 -28.28
N LEU A 286 14.81 5.02 -27.43
CA LEU A 286 15.75 6.14 -27.37
C LEU A 286 17.12 5.71 -26.85
N LEU A 287 17.19 4.85 -25.83
CA LEU A 287 18.45 4.26 -25.37
C LEU A 287 19.14 3.43 -26.45
N THR A 288 18.36 2.76 -27.31
CA THR A 288 18.89 2.00 -28.45
C THR A 288 19.48 2.93 -29.51
N ILE A 289 18.82 4.06 -29.82
CA ILE A 289 19.39 5.09 -30.68
C ILE A 289 20.74 5.54 -30.11
N TRP A 290 20.79 5.87 -28.81
CA TRP A 290 22.04 6.28 -28.17
C TRP A 290 23.13 5.20 -28.27
N ASP A 291 22.85 3.92 -27.97
CA ASP A 291 23.88 2.87 -28.13
C ASP A 291 24.40 2.78 -29.57
N MET A 292 23.52 2.98 -30.54
CA MET A 292 23.86 2.93 -31.96
C MET A 292 24.67 4.15 -32.42
N THR A 293 24.56 5.30 -31.72
CA THR A 293 25.25 6.55 -32.06
C THR A 293 26.35 6.95 -31.09
N LYS A 294 26.56 6.22 -29.99
CA LYS A 294 27.48 6.59 -28.89
C LYS A 294 28.92 6.91 -29.29
N TYR A 295 29.37 6.49 -30.47
CA TYR A 295 30.71 6.81 -30.97
C TYR A 295 30.80 8.20 -31.61
N LEU A 296 29.67 8.78 -32.01
CA LEU A 296 29.56 10.16 -32.53
C LEU A 296 29.37 11.18 -31.40
N GLU A 297 28.83 10.73 -30.27
CA GLU A 297 28.51 11.59 -29.12
C GLU A 297 29.63 11.69 -28.07
N LYS A 298 30.73 10.96 -28.26
CA LYS A 298 31.85 10.97 -27.32
C LYS A 298 32.81 12.10 -27.61
N ASP A 299 33.27 12.78 -26.57
CA ASP A 299 34.42 13.68 -26.65
C ASP A 299 35.76 12.92 -26.66
N SER A 300 36.88 13.67 -26.67
CA SER A 300 38.23 13.12 -26.65
C SER A 300 38.57 12.33 -25.38
N GLU A 301 37.85 12.54 -24.28
CA GLU A 301 37.99 11.81 -23.01
C GLU A 301 37.00 10.63 -22.91
N GLY A 302 36.19 10.41 -23.95
CA GLY A 302 35.19 9.36 -24.00
C GLY A 302 33.91 9.63 -23.20
N GLN A 303 33.67 10.89 -22.80
CA GLN A 303 32.49 11.33 -22.07
C GLN A 303 31.36 11.77 -23.02
N TYR A 304 30.16 11.97 -22.49
CA TYR A 304 28.97 12.42 -23.23
C TYR A 304 28.51 13.79 -22.73
N PRO A 305 29.12 14.90 -23.19
CA PRO A 305 28.80 16.24 -22.68
C PRO A 305 27.41 16.73 -23.10
N ILE A 306 26.88 16.23 -24.22
CA ILE A 306 25.58 16.65 -24.79
C ILE A 306 24.53 15.55 -24.64
N ALA A 307 24.87 14.32 -25.02
CA ALA A 307 23.90 13.24 -25.14
C ALA A 307 23.19 12.96 -23.82
N ARG A 308 21.86 13.05 -23.83
CA ARG A 308 21.02 12.79 -22.66
C ARG A 308 19.57 12.52 -23.06
N LEU A 309 18.89 11.75 -22.22
CA LEU A 309 17.46 11.45 -22.35
C LEU A 309 16.66 12.44 -21.49
N GLU A 310 15.68 13.11 -22.08
CA GLU A 310 14.83 14.10 -21.42
C GLU A 310 13.34 13.86 -21.70
N ASN A 311 12.49 14.51 -20.91
CA ASN A 311 11.07 14.71 -21.20
C ASN A 311 10.24 13.44 -21.44
N VAL A 312 10.65 12.29 -20.90
CA VAL A 312 9.92 11.02 -20.96
C VAL A 312 8.62 11.11 -20.17
N ARG A 313 7.47 11.06 -20.84
CA ARG A 313 6.15 11.21 -20.21
C ARG A 313 5.04 10.55 -21.00
N VAL A 314 3.93 10.25 -20.33
CA VAL A 314 2.67 9.89 -21.00
C VAL A 314 2.02 11.15 -21.56
N VAL A 315 1.73 11.17 -22.85
CA VAL A 315 1.05 12.31 -23.52
C VAL A 315 -0.45 12.07 -23.69
N ARG A 316 -0.88 10.81 -23.80
CA ARG A 316 -2.29 10.43 -23.88
C ARG A 316 -2.50 9.08 -23.22
N LYS A 317 -3.63 8.94 -22.52
CA LYS A 317 -4.16 7.68 -22.02
C LYS A 317 -5.66 7.67 -22.20
N GLU A 318 -6.21 6.56 -22.66
CA GLU A 318 -7.64 6.39 -22.82
C GLU A 318 -8.08 5.01 -22.32
N LYS A 319 -9.26 4.97 -21.71
CA LYS A 319 -9.96 3.77 -21.27
C LYS A 319 -11.38 3.84 -21.82
N VAL A 320 -11.75 2.88 -22.65
CA VAL A 320 -13.11 2.74 -23.19
C VAL A 320 -13.71 1.45 -22.63
N GLU A 321 -14.89 1.55 -22.03
CA GLU A 321 -15.60 0.39 -21.48
C GLU A 321 -16.16 -0.47 -22.62
N LEU A 322 -16.20 -1.79 -22.40
CA LEU A 322 -16.70 -2.77 -23.36
C LEU A 322 -18.21 -2.97 -23.22
#